data_AF-A0A7R9UUF8-F1
#
_entry.id   AF-A0A7R9UUF8-F1
#
_cell.length_a   1.000
_cell.length_b   1.000
_cell.length_c   1.000
_cell.angle_alpha   90.00
_cell.angle_beta   90.00
_cell.angle_gamma   90.00
#
_symmetry.space_group_name_H-M   'P 1'
#
loop_
_entity.id
_entity.type
_entity.pdbx_description
1 polymer ?
#
loop_
_entity_poly.entity_id
_entity_poly.type
_entity_poly.pdbx_seq_one_letter_code
_entity_poly.pdbx_strand_id
1 'polypeptide(L)'
;VPVARAQVVITDVAGRGRFVFERTNYRMRESGVATVNVVRVDGFFGPAAVRYKTVGGLHTALACKQEGTLHFGHGELLRSISIELLNTLSVGPRHATFAIVLRAGDGAAERRE
;
A
#
# COMPACT_ATOMS: atom_id res chain seq x y z
N VAL A 1 10.57 -8.24 -32.73
CA VAL A 1 9.36 -8.20 -31.88
C VAL A 1 9.81 -8.31 -30.43
N PRO A 2 9.48 -7.39 -29.51
CA PRO A 2 9.88 -7.54 -28.13
C PRO A 2 9.12 -8.71 -27.49
N VAL A 3 9.85 -9.59 -26.81
CA VAL A 3 9.27 -10.71 -26.07
C VAL A 3 9.26 -10.32 -24.60
N ALA A 4 8.08 -10.31 -23.99
CA ALA A 4 7.94 -10.17 -22.53
C ALA A 4 7.90 -11.56 -21.90
N ARG A 5 8.57 -11.73 -20.76
CA ARG A 5 8.58 -12.97 -19.98
C ARG A 5 8.10 -12.69 -18.56
N ALA A 6 7.36 -13.62 -17.99
CA ALA A 6 7.00 -13.64 -16.58
C ALA A 6 7.59 -14.90 -15.94
N GLN A 7 7.94 -14.81 -14.66
CA GLN A 7 8.37 -15.94 -13.85
C GLN A 7 7.31 -16.21 -12.79
N VAL A 8 6.91 -17.47 -12.68
CA VAL A 8 6.03 -17.95 -11.60
C VAL A 8 6.91 -18.68 -10.59
N VAL A 9 6.91 -18.22 -9.35
CA VAL A 9 7.57 -18.90 -8.23
C VAL A 9 6.47 -19.42 -7.32
N ILE A 10 6.53 -20.71 -7.00
CA ILE A 10 5.67 -21.34 -5.99
C ILE A 10 6.53 -21.56 -4.77
N THR A 11 6.23 -20.83 -3.70
CA THR A 11 6.85 -21.02 -2.38
C THR A 11 5.84 -21.66 -1.45
N ASP A 12 6.28 -22.69 -0.72
CA ASP A 12 5.56 -23.12 0.47
C ASP A 12 5.63 -21.98 1.49
N VAL A 13 4.49 -21.56 2.02
CA VAL A 13 4.44 -20.43 2.94
C VAL A 13 3.57 -20.75 4.15
N ALA A 14 4.25 -21.21 5.19
CA ALA A 14 3.67 -21.27 6.52
C ALA A 14 3.56 -19.85 7.12
N GLY A 15 2.48 -19.60 7.87
CA GLY A 15 2.34 -18.37 8.67
C GLY A 15 1.56 -17.23 8.00
N ARG A 16 1.57 -16.08 8.68
CA ARG A 16 0.70 -14.94 8.35
C ARG A 16 1.29 -13.99 7.29
N GLY A 17 2.56 -14.14 6.93
CA GLY A 17 3.24 -13.32 5.92
C GLY A 17 3.49 -11.87 6.30
N ARG A 18 4.09 -11.14 5.36
CA ARG A 18 4.42 -9.71 5.45
C ARG A 18 3.67 -8.91 4.39
N PHE A 19 3.54 -7.60 4.63
CA PHE A 19 2.88 -6.67 3.70
C PHE A 19 3.88 -5.74 3.06
N VAL A 20 3.79 -5.60 1.73
CA VAL A 20 4.63 -4.70 0.93
C VAL A 20 3.75 -3.91 -0.03
N PHE A 21 4.20 -2.73 -0.46
CA PHE A 21 3.55 -2.05 -1.58
C PHE A 21 3.87 -2.76 -2.90
N GLU A 22 2.88 -2.89 -3.78
CA GLU A 22 3.09 -3.43 -5.13
C GLU A 22 4.03 -2.52 -5.95
N ARG A 23 3.95 -1.21 -5.72
CA ARG A 23 4.83 -0.20 -6.31
C ARG A 23 5.26 0.78 -5.23
N THR A 24 6.49 1.26 -5.34
CA THR A 24 7.03 2.26 -4.40
C THR A 24 6.87 3.70 -4.89
N ASN A 25 6.52 3.89 -6.17
CA ASN A 25 6.39 5.20 -6.79
C ASN A 25 5.11 5.27 -7.64
N TYR A 26 4.37 6.36 -7.47
CA TYR A 26 3.14 6.65 -8.21
C TYR A 26 3.23 8.05 -8.79
N ARG A 27 2.74 8.22 -10.02
CA ARG A 27 2.54 9.53 -10.65
C ARG A 27 1.08 9.65 -11.01
N MET A 28 0.41 10.59 -10.37
CA MET A 28 -1.01 10.87 -10.59
C MET A 28 -1.16 12.32 -11.01
N ARG A 29 -2.25 12.62 -11.73
CA ARG A 29 -2.70 14.01 -11.88
C ARG A 29 -3.23 14.50 -10.53
N GLU A 30 -3.12 15.80 -10.30
CA GLU A 30 -3.79 16.44 -9.17
C GLU A 30 -5.29 16.18 -9.25
N SER A 31 -5.96 16.06 -8.10
CA SER A 31 -7.36 15.62 -7.92
C SER A 31 -7.65 14.13 -8.21
N GLY A 32 -8.67 13.62 -7.52
CA GLY A 32 -9.17 12.25 -7.68
C GLY A 32 -8.72 11.32 -6.56
N VAL A 33 -8.75 10.01 -6.83
CA VAL A 33 -8.37 8.98 -5.86
C VAL A 33 -7.14 8.24 -6.37
N ALA A 34 -6.07 8.25 -5.57
CA ALA A 34 -4.92 7.38 -5.79
C ALA A 34 -5.19 6.01 -5.16
N THR A 35 -5.16 4.96 -5.99
CA THR A 35 -5.23 3.57 -5.53
C THR A 35 -3.82 3.02 -5.35
N VAL A 36 -3.49 2.64 -4.12
CA VAL A 36 -2.19 2.06 -3.77
C VAL A 36 -2.39 0.62 -3.31
N ASN A 37 -1.81 -0.31 -4.05
CA ASN A 37 -1.94 -1.73 -3.79
C ASN A 37 -0.91 -2.22 -2.76
N VAL A 38 -1.39 -3.03 -1.81
CA VAL A 38 -0.59 -3.70 -0.80
C VAL A 38 -0.71 -5.21 -1.03
N VAL A 39 0.44 -5.85 -1.18
CA VAL A 39 0.57 -7.28 -1.42
C VAL A 39 1.02 -7.97 -0.14
N ARG A 40 0.37 -9.09 0.17
CA ARG A 40 0.77 -10.02 1.23
C ARG A 40 1.69 -11.08 0.62
N VAL A 41 2.90 -11.18 1.15
CA VAL A 41 3.97 -12.07 0.66
C VAL A 41 4.49 -12.94 1.79
N ASP A 42 5.22 -14.01 1.45
CA ASP A 42 5.92 -14.88 2.42
C ASP A 42 4.99 -15.49 3.50
N GLY A 43 3.69 -15.66 3.21
CA GLY A 43 2.70 -16.25 4.12
C GLY A 43 1.28 -15.74 3.88
N PHE A 44 0.32 -16.65 3.74
CA PHE A 44 -1.09 -16.32 3.50
C PHE A 44 -2.06 -17.13 4.36
N PHE A 45 -1.55 -17.80 5.40
CA PHE A 45 -2.39 -18.58 6.29
C PHE A 45 -3.15 -17.69 7.28
N GLY A 46 -4.46 -17.87 7.31
CA GLY A 46 -5.36 -17.20 8.24
C GLY A 46 -5.48 -15.69 8.02
N PRO A 47 -6.34 -15.02 8.80
CA PRO A 47 -6.53 -13.58 8.69
C PRO A 47 -5.30 -12.81 9.19
N ALA A 48 -5.03 -11.67 8.56
CA ALA A 48 -3.96 -10.76 8.98
C ALA A 48 -4.34 -9.31 8.68
N ALA A 49 -3.68 -8.35 9.33
CA ALA A 49 -4.00 -6.94 9.17
C ALA A 49 -2.75 -6.05 9.19
N VAL A 50 -2.82 -4.95 8.45
CA VAL A 50 -1.76 -3.94 8.37
C VAL A 50 -2.36 -2.54 8.46
N ARG A 51 -1.79 -1.71 9.32
CA ARG A 51 -2.17 -0.31 9.45
C ARG A 51 -1.40 0.50 8.41
N TYR A 52 -2.04 1.49 7.81
CA TYR A 52 -1.40 2.46 6.94
C TYR A 52 -1.66 3.88 7.42
N LYS A 53 -0.75 4.78 7.10
CA LYS A 53 -0.97 6.23 7.24
C LYS A 53 -0.19 7.01 6.19
N THR A 54 -0.76 8.13 5.78
CA THR A 54 -0.06 9.16 5.01
C THR A 54 0.88 9.96 5.92
N VAL A 55 2.01 10.40 5.35
CA VAL A 55 3.03 11.22 6.01
C VAL A 55 3.53 12.28 5.03
N GLY A 56 3.59 13.54 5.45
CA GLY A 56 3.97 14.66 4.57
C GLY A 56 2.86 15.08 3.59
N GLY A 57 3.12 16.09 2.77
CA GLY A 57 2.21 16.58 1.72
C GLY A 57 0.89 17.22 2.21
N LEU A 58 0.82 17.57 3.50
CA LEU A 58 -0.29 18.36 4.04
C LEU A 58 -0.41 19.69 3.28
N HIS A 59 -1.63 20.09 2.97
CA HIS A 59 -2.00 21.38 2.34
C HIS A 59 -1.57 21.54 0.86
N THR A 60 -0.83 20.58 0.29
CA THR A 60 -0.33 20.63 -1.11
C THR A 60 -0.68 19.41 -1.95
N ALA A 61 -1.00 18.27 -1.34
CA ALA A 61 -1.52 17.09 -2.05
C ALA A 61 -2.75 16.51 -1.36
N LEU A 62 -2.87 16.70 -0.04
CA LEU A 62 -3.88 16.11 0.82
C LEU A 62 -4.59 17.18 1.67
N ALA A 63 -5.90 17.01 1.87
CA ALA A 63 -6.71 17.86 2.75
C ALA A 63 -6.39 17.61 4.23
N CYS A 64 -6.25 16.32 4.58
CA CYS A 64 -5.93 15.86 5.91
C CYS A 64 -5.11 14.57 5.83
N LYS A 65 -4.57 14.17 6.99
CA LYS A 65 -3.89 12.88 7.12
C LYS A 65 -4.92 11.75 7.00
N GLN A 66 -4.71 10.88 6.02
CA GLN A 66 -5.49 9.66 5.81
C GLN A 66 -4.77 8.45 6.42
N GLU A 67 -5.48 7.63 7.18
CA GLU A 67 -4.98 6.42 7.83
C GLU A 67 -6.08 5.38 7.98
N GLY A 68 -5.70 4.10 8.13
CA GLY A 68 -6.65 3.01 8.26
C GLY A 68 -5.99 1.66 8.47
N THR A 69 -6.81 0.60 8.47
CA THR A 69 -6.35 -0.78 8.58
C THR A 69 -6.86 -1.59 7.38
N LEU A 70 -5.96 -2.26 6.68
CA LEU A 70 -6.33 -3.28 5.70
C LEU A 70 -6.43 -4.62 6.40
N HIS A 71 -7.54 -5.32 6.18
CA HIS A 71 -7.77 -6.67 6.67
C HIS A 71 -7.70 -7.65 5.50
N PHE A 72 -6.88 -8.68 5.66
CA PHE A 72 -6.71 -9.76 4.70
C PHE A 72 -7.37 -11.02 5.27
N GLY A 73 -8.23 -11.65 4.48
CA GLY A 73 -8.75 -12.98 4.77
C GLY A 73 -7.70 -14.07 4.66
N HIS A 74 -8.08 -15.30 4.98
CA HIS A 74 -7.28 -16.48 4.66
C HIS A 74 -7.04 -16.55 3.13
N GLY A 75 -5.79 -16.72 2.69
CA GLY A 75 -5.44 -16.81 1.28
C GLY A 75 -5.51 -15.49 0.49
N GLU A 76 -5.94 -14.39 1.12
CA GLU A 76 -6.02 -13.10 0.43
C GLU A 76 -4.63 -12.47 0.29
N LEU A 77 -4.27 -12.12 -0.94
CA LEU A 77 -2.93 -11.63 -1.30
C LEU A 77 -2.88 -10.13 -1.61
N LEU A 78 -4.02 -9.51 -1.92
CA LEU A 78 -4.08 -8.13 -2.42
C LEU A 78 -5.18 -7.34 -1.74
N ARG A 79 -4.84 -6.16 -1.23
CA ARG A 79 -5.80 -5.12 -0.82
C ARG A 79 -5.31 -3.76 -1.32
N SER A 80 -6.23 -2.81 -1.41
CA SER A 80 -5.92 -1.47 -1.90
C SER A 80 -6.25 -0.41 -0.87
N ILE A 81 -5.41 0.61 -0.81
CA ILE A 81 -5.62 1.86 -0.09
C ILE A 81 -6.16 2.87 -1.10
N SER A 82 -7.23 3.57 -0.74
CA SER A 82 -7.74 4.70 -1.51
C SER A 82 -7.33 5.99 -0.80
N ILE A 83 -6.55 6.83 -1.48
CA ILE A 83 -6.13 8.14 -0.98
C ILE A 83 -6.80 9.22 -1.81
N GLU A 84 -7.61 10.05 -1.18
CA GLU A 84 -8.20 11.23 -1.81
C GLU A 84 -7.13 12.31 -2.02
N LEU A 85 -7.02 12.81 -3.24
CA LEU A 85 -6.08 13.85 -3.65
C LEU A 85 -6.82 15.17 -3.84
N LEU A 86 -6.19 16.25 -3.40
CA LEU A 86 -6.66 17.59 -3.69
C LEU A 86 -6.25 18.06 -5.08
N ASN A 87 -7.08 18.92 -5.66
CA ASN A 87 -6.68 19.74 -6.79
C ASN A 87 -5.90 20.95 -6.27
N THR A 88 -4.65 21.10 -6.67
CA THR A 88 -3.77 22.19 -6.19
C THR A 88 -3.44 23.24 -7.25
N LEU A 89 -4.12 23.19 -8.40
CA LEU A 89 -3.90 24.07 -9.55
C LEU A 89 -4.02 25.58 -9.27
N SER A 90 -4.52 26.02 -8.12
CA SER A 90 -4.68 27.45 -7.80
C SER A 90 -3.94 27.96 -6.55
N VAL A 91 -3.35 27.08 -5.72
CA VAL A 91 -2.89 27.47 -4.36
C VAL A 91 -1.51 26.90 -3.99
N GLY A 92 -0.88 26.04 -4.80
CA GLY A 92 0.33 25.31 -4.42
C GLY A 92 1.40 25.13 -5.51
N PRO A 93 2.53 24.50 -5.18
CA PRO A 93 3.57 24.14 -6.17
C PRO A 93 3.00 23.20 -7.23
N ARG A 94 3.50 23.28 -8.47
CA ARG A 94 3.07 22.43 -9.61
C ARG A 94 3.23 20.92 -9.37
N HIS A 95 4.00 20.55 -8.35
CA HIS A 95 4.21 19.17 -7.92
C HIS A 95 4.26 19.12 -6.40
N ALA A 96 3.54 18.15 -5.83
CA ALA A 96 3.57 17.83 -4.41
C ALA A 96 3.86 16.34 -4.22
N THR A 97 4.39 15.98 -3.06
CA THR A 97 4.71 14.59 -2.73
C THR A 97 4.35 14.31 -1.28
N PHE A 98 3.81 13.12 -1.04
CA PHE A 98 3.60 12.54 0.27
C PHE A 98 4.04 11.09 0.25
N ALA A 99 4.25 10.51 1.43
CA ALA A 99 4.54 9.11 1.61
C ALA A 99 3.34 8.39 2.24
N ILE A 100 3.24 7.07 1.99
CA ILE A 100 2.37 6.17 2.74
C ILE A 100 3.29 5.18 3.44
N VAL A 101 3.07 4.96 4.72
CA VAL A 101 3.83 3.98 5.51
C VAL A 101 2.92 2.88 6.01
N LEU A 102 3.40 1.65 5.93
CA LEU A 102 2.76 0.48 6.54
C LEU A 102 3.34 0.25 7.94
N ARG A 103 2.49 -0.19 8.86
CA ARG A 103 2.88 -0.68 10.18
C ARG A 103 2.15 -1.98 10.45
N ALA A 104 2.85 -2.95 11.02
CA ALA A 104 2.24 -4.19 11.48
C ALA A 104 1.02 -3.88 12.35
N GLY A 105 -0.14 -4.46 12.01
CA GLY A 105 -1.24 -4.59 12.95
C GLY A 105 -0.90 -5.68 13.96
N ASP A 106 -1.57 -5.69 15.11
CA ASP A 106 -1.31 -6.58 16.27
C ASP A 106 -1.49 -8.10 15.99
N GLY A 107 -1.50 -8.54 14.72
CA GLY A 107 -1.48 -9.93 14.28
C GLY A 107 -0.28 -10.33 13.42
N ALA A 108 0.68 -9.43 13.14
CA ALA A 108 1.88 -9.74 12.33
C ALA A 108 3.10 -10.08 13.22
N ALA A 109 2.89 -10.86 14.29
CA ALA A 109 4.00 -11.39 15.07
C ALA A 109 4.66 -12.52 14.28
N GLU A 110 5.82 -12.23 13.69
CA GLU A 110 6.81 -13.24 13.33
C GLU A 110 7.10 -14.09 14.59
N ARG A 111 6.85 -15.40 14.54
CA ARG A 111 7.65 -16.29 15.38
C ARG A 111 9.03 -16.29 14.74
N ARG A 112 10.00 -15.70 15.45
CA ARG A 112 11.41 -16.00 15.25
C ARG A 112 11.63 -17.41 15.79
N GLU A 113 12.10 -18.30 14.93
CA GLU A 113 12.83 -19.49 15.36
C GLU A 113 14.22 -19.07 15.85
#